data_AF-A0A654TGC6-F1
#
_entry.id   AF-A0A654TGC6-F1
#
_cell.length_a   1.000
_cell.length_b   1.000
_cell.length_c   1.000
_cell.angle_alpha   90.00
_cell.angle_beta   90.00
_cell.angle_gamma   90.00
#
_symmetry.space_group_name_H-M   'P 1'
#
loop_
_entity.id
_entity.type
_entity.pdbx_description
1 polymer ?
#
loop_
_entity_poly.entity_id
_entity_poly.type
_entity_poly.pdbx_seq_one_letter_code
_entity_poly.pdbx_strand_id
1 'polypeptide(L)' 'MLRALHQANAPLLVMDADPDEGFIRGKMKGGPLPRGRGLLMAEDTGVFVQVAATEVRR' A
#
# COMPACT_ATOMS: atom_id res chain seq x y z
N MET A 1 5.68 15.99 -5.55
CA MET A 1 6.51 15.10 -4.69
C MET A 1 6.16 13.62 -4.88
N LEU A 2 4.89 13.21 -4.82
CA LEU A 2 4.47 11.80 -4.99
C LEU A 2 4.99 11.13 -6.27
N ARG A 3 4.96 11.84 -7.41
CA ARG A 3 5.53 11.36 -8.68
C ARG A 3 7.02 11.01 -8.58
N ALA A 4 7.80 11.81 -7.85
CA ALA A 4 9.24 11.58 -7.69
C ALA A 4 9.51 10.35 -6.81
N LEU A 5 8.71 10.13 -5.76
CA LEU A 5 8.81 8.92 -4.93
C LEU A 5 8.47 7.65 -5.71
N HIS A 6 7.46 7.73 -6.58
CA HIS A 6 7.11 6.64 -7.48
C HIS A 6 8.26 6.34 -8.46
N GLN A 7 8.83 7.39 -9.09
CA GLN A 7 9.98 7.25 -9.99
C GLN A 7 11.25 6.71 -9.30
N ALA A 8 11.39 6.93 -8.00
CA ALA A 8 12.46 6.39 -7.18
C ALA A 8 12.17 4.97 -6.62
N ASN A 9 11.09 4.33 -7.06
CA ASN A 9 10.65 3.00 -6.62
C ASN A 9 10.49 2.86 -5.10
N ALA A 10 10.13 3.95 -4.41
CA ALA A 10 9.85 3.90 -2.98
C ALA A 10 8.78 2.83 -2.66
N PRO A 11 8.92 2.05 -1.57
CA PRO A 11 7.91 1.08 -1.17
C PRO A 11 6.55 1.76 -0.93
N LEU A 12 5.48 1.14 -1.40
CA LEU A 12 4.12 1.65 -1.27
C LEU A 12 3.29 0.67 -0.44
N LEU A 13 2.83 1.09 0.74
CA LEU A 13 1.87 0.32 1.53
C LEU A 13 0.44 0.71 1.13
N VAL A 14 -0.25 -0.19 0.45
CA VAL A 14 -1.67 -0.03 0.12
C VAL A 14 -2.50 -0.69 1.20
N MET A 15 -3.25 0.09 1.98
CA MET A 15 -4.14 -0.43 3.03
C MET A 15 -5.52 -0.80 2.43
N ASP A 16 -6.57 -0.79 3.26
CA ASP A 16 -7.96 -0.89 2.80
C ASP A 16 -8.23 0.11 1.65
N ALA A 17 -8.63 -0.40 0.50
CA ALA A 17 -8.75 0.37 -0.74
C ALA A 17 -9.83 -0.20 -1.66
N ASP A 18 -10.29 0.61 -2.62
CA ASP A 18 -11.28 0.21 -3.62
C ASP A 18 -10.59 -0.43 -4.85
N PRO A 19 -10.94 -1.67 -5.25
CA PRO A 19 -10.39 -2.29 -6.45
C PRO A 19 -10.74 -1.55 -7.76
N ASP A 20 -11.77 -0.71 -7.75
CA ASP A 20 -12.21 0.08 -8.91
C ASP A 20 -11.26 1.25 -9.23
N GLU A 21 -10.35 1.62 -8.32
CA GLU A 21 -9.25 2.55 -8.61
C GLU A 21 -8.25 2.00 -9.65
N GLY A 22 -8.30 0.69 -9.92
CA GLY A 22 -7.49 0.05 -10.96
C GLY A 22 -6.12 -0.41 -10.46
N PHE A 23 -5.17 -0.53 -11.40
CA PHE A 23 -3.83 -1.03 -11.10
C PHE A 23 -2.97 0.06 -10.48
N ILE A 24 -2.39 -0.24 -9.32
CA ILE A 24 -1.54 0.68 -8.55
C ILE A 24 -0.08 0.51 -8.95
N ARG A 25 0.40 -0.74 -9.01
CA ARG A 25 1.78 -1.07 -9.40
C ARG A 25 1.86 -2.43 -10.07
N GLY A 26 2.48 -2.48 -11.25
CA GLY A 26 2.49 -3.69 -12.08
C GLY A 26 1.06 -4.19 -12.33
N LYS A 27 0.80 -5.45 -11.95
CA LYS A 27 -0.53 -6.09 -12.04
C LYS A 27 -1.33 -6.05 -10.73
N MET A 28 -0.84 -5.34 -9.71
CA MET A 28 -1.47 -5.30 -8.39
C MET A 28 -2.48 -4.16 -8.27
N LYS A 29 -3.63 -4.48 -7.66
CA LYS A 29 -4.70 -3.53 -7.32
C LYS A 29 -4.84 -3.40 -5.81
N GLY A 30 -5.53 -2.35 -5.37
CA GLY A 30 -6.08 -2.27 -4.02
C GLY A 30 -7.22 -3.25 -3.81
N GLY A 31 -7.67 -3.36 -2.56
CA GLY A 31 -8.82 -4.19 -2.20
C GLY A 31 -9.17 -4.06 -0.72
N PRO A 32 -10.34 -4.59 -0.33
CA PRO A 32 -10.82 -4.48 1.04
C PRO A 32 -9.90 -5.23 2.02
N LEU A 33 -9.48 -4.57 3.10
CA LEU A 33 -8.58 -5.11 4.13
C LEU A 33 -8.99 -4.68 5.55
N PRO A 34 -8.77 -5.52 6.57
CA PRO A 34 -8.94 -5.13 7.97
C PRO A 34 -8.07 -3.93 8.36
N ARG A 35 -8.51 -3.17 9.36
CA ARG A 35 -7.73 -2.01 9.88
C ARG A 35 -6.31 -2.43 10.29
N GLY A 36 -5.33 -1.62 9.84
CA GLY A 36 -3.91 -1.87 10.07
C GLY A 36 -3.30 -2.93 9.14
N ARG A 37 -4.08 -3.64 8.34
CA ARG A 37 -3.55 -4.55 7.31
C ARG A 37 -3.33 -3.81 6.00
N GLY A 38 -2.29 -4.19 5.26
CA GLY A 38 -1.98 -3.64 3.95
C GLY A 38 -1.13 -4.57 3.09
N LEU A 39 -1.09 -4.29 1.79
CA LEU A 39 -0.19 -4.90 0.81
C LEU A 39 1.00 -3.96 0.59
N LEU A 40 2.18 -4.36 1.08
CA LEU A 40 3.41 -3.63 0.86
C LEU A 40 3.95 -3.99 -0.52
N MET A 41 3.82 -3.06 -1.47
CA MET A 41 4.19 -3.22 -2.87
C MET A 41 5.61 -2.71 -3.14
N ALA A 42 6.43 -3.58 -3.73
CA ALA A 42 7.59 -3.23 -4.53
C ALA A 42 7.18 -3.21 -6.02
N GLU A 43 8.13 -3.13 -6.96
CA GLU A 43 7.88 -2.97 -8.41
C GLU A 43 6.85 -3.97 -8.97
N ASP A 44 7.11 -5.27 -8.85
CA ASP A 44 6.24 -6.33 -9.36
C ASP A 44 5.83 -7.36 -8.29
N THR A 45 6.21 -7.12 -7.04
CA THR A 45 5.92 -8.01 -5.91
C THR A 45 5.21 -7.27 -4.81
N GLY A 46 4.43 -8.02 -4.02
CA GLY A 46 3.73 -7.48 -2.87
C GLY A 46 3.65 -8.51 -1.75
N VAL A 47 3.69 -8.04 -0.51
CA VAL A 47 3.52 -8.87 0.69
C VAL A 47 2.45 -8.26 1.60
N PHE A 48 1.52 -9.08 2.08
CA PHE A 48 0.55 -8.64 3.07
C PHE A 48 1.21 -8.51 4.44
N VAL A 49 1.01 -7.36 5.09
CA VAL A 49 1.59 -7.02 6.39
C VAL A 49 0.52 -6.47 7.34
N GLN A 50 0.76 -6.64 8.65
CA GLN A 50 0.00 -5.98 9.70
C GLN A 50 0.87 -4.87 10.31
N VAL A 51 0.44 -3.62 10.16
CA VAL A 51 1.07 -2.47 10.81
C VAL A 51 0.92 -2.62 12.31
N ALA A 52 2.03 -2.45 13.04
CA ALA A 52 2.03 -2.45 14.49
C ALA A 52 1.22 -1.26 15.00
N ALA A 53 0.18 -1.54 15.79
CA ALA A 53 -0.60 -0.49 16.45
C ALA A 53 0.21 0.13 17.58
N THR A 54 0.16 1.45 17.70
CA THR A 54 0.75 2.20 18.81
C THR A 54 -0.17 3.34 19.22
N GLU A 55 -0.08 3.79 20.46
CA GLU A 55 -0.89 4.88 20.98
C GLU A 55 -0.52 6.20 20.27
N VAL A 56 -1.53 6.88 19.71
CA VAL A 56 -1.32 8.20 19.08
C VAL A 56 -1.45 9.26 20.16
N ARG A 57 -0.32 9.82 20.60
CA ARG A 57 -0.31 10.99 21.48
C ARG A 57 -0.75 12.22 20.69
N ARG A 58 -1.76 12.93 21.20
CA ARG A 58 -2.34 14.13 20.60
C ARG A 58 -1.71 15.40 21.13
#